data_AF-I0QRW9-F1
#
_entry.id   AF-I0QRW9-F1
#
_cell.length_a   1.000
_cell.length_b   1.000
_cell.length_c   1.000
_cell.angle_alpha   90.00
_cell.angle_beta   90.00
_cell.angle_gamma   90.00
#
_symmetry.space_group_name_H-M   'P 1'
#
loop_
_entity.id
_entity.type
_entity.pdbx_description
1 polymer ?
#
loop_
_entity_poly.entity_id
_entity_poly.type
_entity_poly.pdbx_seq_one_letter_code
_entity_poly.pdbx_strand_id
1 'polypeptide(L)'
;MTPVGILALLRKHPDANITFFQRNSTSAGRSGGRLSGGATVGCTINYTNPNYAGWGRLMEEESIFIQIVYVQQIQHLLTEEKWSIPHLKAEGTIYRLKPEYFAHDRPAYFTTQQQLDQWHEECRQLIS
;
A
#
# COMPACT_ATOMS: atom_id res chain seq x y z
N MET A 1 8.51 -6.85 -1.28
CA MET A 1 8.07 -6.20 -2.53
C MET A 1 8.98 -5.01 -2.83
N THR A 2 9.32 -4.75 -4.09
CA THR A 2 10.14 -3.60 -4.53
C THR A 2 9.26 -2.40 -4.90
N PRO A 3 9.80 -1.17 -5.04
CA PRO A 3 9.05 0.00 -5.55
C PRO A 3 8.37 -0.29 -6.90
N VAL A 4 9.11 -0.91 -7.83
CA VAL A 4 8.59 -1.37 -9.13
C VAL A 4 7.40 -2.31 -8.94
N GLY A 5 7.52 -3.29 -8.03
CA GLY A 5 6.44 -4.24 -7.72
C GLY A 5 5.21 -3.59 -7.08
N ILE A 6 5.40 -2.56 -6.24
CA ILE A 6 4.31 -1.78 -5.65
C ILE A 6 3.57 -1.02 -6.74
N LEU A 7 4.29 -0.27 -7.58
CA LEU A 7 3.71 0.50 -8.68
C LEU A 7 2.99 -0.39 -9.68
N ALA A 8 3.59 -1.53 -10.01
CA ALA A 8 2.99 -2.59 -10.78
C ALA A 8 1.64 -3.02 -10.16
N LEU A 9 1.60 -3.40 -8.89
CA LEU A 9 0.36 -3.83 -8.25
C LEU A 9 -0.73 -2.76 -8.28
N LEU A 10 -0.38 -1.50 -7.94
CA LEU A 10 -1.31 -0.37 -7.97
C LEU A 10 -1.90 -0.13 -9.37
N ARG A 11 -1.11 -0.34 -10.42
CA ARG A 11 -1.60 -0.22 -11.80
C ARG A 11 -2.51 -1.36 -12.23
N LYS A 12 -2.27 -2.56 -11.70
CA LYS A 12 -3.06 -3.75 -12.01
C LYS A 12 -4.45 -3.72 -11.36
N HIS A 13 -4.55 -3.13 -10.17
CA HIS A 13 -5.75 -3.13 -9.35
C HIS A 13 -6.24 -1.68 -9.14
N PRO A 14 -7.26 -1.21 -9.89
CA PRO A 14 -7.75 0.17 -9.80
C PRO A 14 -8.27 0.59 -8.42
N ASP A 15 -8.72 -0.37 -7.63
CA ASP A 15 -9.20 -0.22 -6.25
C ASP A 15 -8.06 -0.27 -5.21
N ALA A 16 -6.83 -0.55 -5.64
CA ALA A 16 -5.72 -0.70 -4.73
C ALA A 16 -5.31 0.62 -4.07
N ASN A 17 -4.90 0.51 -2.81
CA ASN A 17 -4.38 1.63 -2.04
C ASN A 17 -3.23 1.18 -1.13
N ILE A 18 -2.35 2.09 -0.79
CA ILE A 18 -1.37 1.88 0.27
C ILE A 18 -1.90 2.53 1.53
N THR A 19 -1.98 1.78 2.63
CA THR A 19 -2.30 2.33 3.94
C THR A 19 -1.03 2.37 4.77
N PHE A 20 -0.57 3.58 5.09
CA PHE A 20 0.39 3.81 6.15
C PHE A 20 -0.36 4.10 7.45
N PHE A 21 0.08 3.51 8.56
CA PHE A 21 -0.42 3.80 9.88
C PHE A 21 0.72 3.92 10.88
N GLN A 22 0.53 4.82 11.83
CA GLN A 22 1.35 4.93 13.03
C GLN A 22 0.44 5.10 14.25
N ARG A 23 0.82 4.46 15.34
CA ARG A 23 0.17 4.59 16.65
C ARG A 23 1.20 4.94 17.69
N ASN A 24 1.02 6.09 18.31
CA ASN A 24 1.82 6.51 19.45
C ASN A 24 1.21 5.94 20.73
N SER A 25 1.73 4.79 21.16
CA SER A 25 1.40 4.21 22.46
C SER A 25 2.14 4.97 23.56
N THR A 26 1.55 6.03 24.09
CA THR A 26 2.05 6.66 25.33
C THR A 26 1.73 5.74 26.51
N SER A 27 2.49 4.66 26.73
CA SER A 27 2.50 3.99 28.03
C SER A 27 3.59 4.63 28.89
N ALA A 28 3.24 5.73 29.56
CA ALA A 28 3.90 6.04 30.81
C ALA A 28 3.43 4.98 31.81
N GLY A 29 4.24 3.94 32.02
CA GLY A 29 4.08 3.03 33.14
C GLY A 29 4.25 3.82 34.44
N ARG A 30 3.16 4.41 34.95
CA ARG A 30 3.12 5.07 36.26
C ARG A 30 2.65 4.06 37.30
N SER A 31 3.48 3.05 37.50
CA SER A 31 3.69 2.25 38.72
C SER A 31 4.63 1.13 38.36
N GLY A 32 5.69 0.93 39.15
CA GLY A 32 6.90 0.20 38.80
C GLY A 32 6.68 -1.13 38.06
N GLY A 33 7.39 -1.29 36.95
CA GLY A 33 7.42 -2.51 36.15
C GLY A 33 7.46 -2.18 34.66
N ARG A 34 8.63 -2.35 34.05
CA ARG A 34 8.92 -2.07 32.63
C ARG A 34 7.77 -2.50 31.70
N LEU A 35 7.08 -1.52 31.10
CA LEU A 35 6.28 -1.73 29.89
C LEU A 35 6.67 -0.66 28.88
N SER A 36 7.58 -1.05 27.99
CA SER A 36 7.98 -0.30 26.80
C SER A 36 6.73 0.02 25.98
N GLY A 37 6.32 1.28 25.95
CA GLY A 37 5.26 1.74 25.05
C GLY A 37 5.77 1.72 23.63
N GLY A 38 5.55 0.60 22.93
CA GLY A 38 5.94 0.46 21.54
C GLY A 38 5.13 1.40 20.66
N ALA A 39 5.81 2.31 19.95
CA ALA A 39 5.22 2.91 18.77
C ALA A 39 4.99 1.79 17.74
N THR A 40 3.74 1.61 17.28
CA THR A 40 3.44 0.66 16.20
C THR A 40 3.37 1.45 14.92
N VAL A 41 4.21 1.09 13.95
CA VAL A 41 4.16 1.64 12.60
C VAL A 41 3.99 0.49 11.62
N GLY A 42 3.19 0.70 10.58
CA GLY A 42 3.02 -0.29 9.54
C GLY A 42 2.59 0.34 8.23
N CYS A 43 2.87 -0.36 7.15
CA CYS A 43 2.49 0.03 5.82
C CYS A 43 2.06 -1.21 5.05
N THR A 44 0.87 -1.17 4.46
CA THR A 44 0.33 -2.25 3.65
C THR A 44 -0.12 -1.72 2.30
N ILE A 45 -0.01 -2.55 1.27
CA ILE A 45 -0.77 -2.38 0.04
C ILE A 45 -2.00 -3.28 0.11
N ASN A 46 -3.17 -2.72 -0.18
CA ASN A 46 -4.46 -3.36 -0.04
C ASN A 46 -5.17 -3.33 -1.38
N TYR A 47 -5.76 -4.43 -1.80
CA TYR A 47 -6.50 -4.56 -3.06
C TYR A 47 -7.48 -5.72 -3.01
N THR A 48 -8.52 -5.67 -3.84
CA THR A 48 -9.46 -6.77 -4.03
C THR A 48 -8.83 -7.80 -4.96
N ASN A 49 -8.73 -9.04 -4.51
CA ASN A 49 -8.29 -10.16 -5.34
C ASN A 49 -9.50 -10.81 -6.04
N PRO A 50 -9.60 -10.69 -7.38
CA PRO A 50 -10.74 -11.25 -8.14
C PRO A 50 -10.87 -12.77 -8.02
N ASN A 51 -9.79 -13.49 -7.66
CA ASN A 51 -9.83 -14.95 -7.50
C ASN A 51 -10.74 -15.40 -6.35
N TYR A 52 -11.03 -14.51 -5.39
CA TYR A 52 -11.91 -14.78 -4.26
C TYR A 52 -13.28 -14.12 -4.40
N ALA A 53 -13.63 -13.61 -5.59
CA ALA A 53 -14.91 -12.94 -5.81
C ALA A 53 -16.11 -13.83 -5.42
N GLY A 54 -17.01 -13.29 -4.60
CA GLY A 54 -18.20 -13.98 -4.09
C GLY A 54 -17.99 -14.69 -2.75
N TRP A 55 -16.77 -14.69 -2.19
CA TRP A 55 -16.47 -15.29 -0.89
C TRP A 55 -16.71 -14.33 0.28
N GLY A 56 -17.12 -13.10 -0.03
CA GLY A 56 -17.40 -12.05 0.93
C GLY A 56 -16.20 -11.14 1.12
N ARG A 57 -16.49 -9.87 1.41
CA ARG A 57 -15.52 -8.76 1.39
C ARG A 57 -14.20 -9.05 2.15
N LEU A 58 -14.28 -9.66 3.33
CA LEU A 58 -13.10 -9.95 4.16
C LEU A 58 -12.15 -11.00 3.56
N MET A 59 -12.65 -11.86 2.66
CA MET A 59 -11.85 -12.88 1.97
C MET A 59 -11.36 -12.38 0.61
N GLU A 60 -11.99 -11.34 0.07
CA GLU A 60 -11.64 -10.72 -1.20
C GLU A 60 -10.55 -9.67 -1.05
N GLU A 61 -10.43 -9.02 0.12
CA GLU A 61 -9.39 -8.02 0.40
C GLU A 61 -8.07 -8.69 0.79
N GLU A 62 -7.03 -8.48 -0.03
CA GLU A 62 -5.66 -8.83 0.33
C GLU A 62 -4.93 -7.62 0.91
N SER A 63 -4.09 -7.87 1.92
CA SER A 63 -3.23 -6.86 2.56
C SER A 63 -1.80 -7.38 2.64
N ILE A 64 -0.88 -6.74 1.92
CA ILE A 64 0.53 -7.14 1.87
C ILE A 64 1.37 -6.09 2.60
N PHE A 65 2.13 -6.51 3.60
CA PHE A 65 3.08 -5.63 4.28
C PHE A 65 4.20 -5.19 3.34
N ILE A 66 4.46 -3.88 3.31
CA ILE A 66 5.52 -3.25 2.52
C ILE A 66 6.34 -2.30 3.39
N GLN A 67 7.56 -1.96 2.95
CA GLN A 67 8.38 -0.99 3.66
C GLN A 67 8.00 0.43 3.24
N ILE A 68 7.82 1.32 4.21
CA ILE A 68 7.47 2.73 3.96
C ILE A 68 8.51 3.45 3.09
N VAL A 69 9.79 3.05 3.16
CA VAL A 69 10.86 3.62 2.32
C VAL A 69 10.62 3.41 0.82
N TYR A 70 9.93 2.33 0.44
CA TYR A 70 9.58 2.10 -0.96
C TYR A 70 8.40 2.95 -1.42
N VAL A 71 7.49 3.30 -0.51
CA VAL A 71 6.39 4.23 -0.78
C VAL A 71 6.94 5.64 -0.99
N GLN A 72 7.90 6.06 -0.17
CA GLN A 72 8.57 7.36 -0.29
C GLN A 72 9.23 7.54 -1.67
N GLN A 73 9.82 6.48 -2.23
CA GLN A 73 10.43 6.53 -3.57
C GLN A 73 9.43 6.78 -4.70
N ILE A 74 8.17 6.37 -4.52
CA ILE A 74 7.11 6.53 -5.53
C ILE A 74 6.07 7.58 -5.14
N GLN A 75 6.27 8.31 -4.04
CA GLN A 75 5.28 9.22 -3.46
C GLN A 75 4.83 10.32 -4.44
N HIS A 76 5.73 10.76 -5.33
CA HIS A 76 5.42 11.73 -6.38
C HIS A 76 4.40 11.23 -7.42
N LEU A 77 4.18 9.91 -7.51
CA LEU A 77 3.18 9.26 -8.36
C LEU A 77 1.84 9.04 -7.65
N LEU A 78 1.74 9.42 -6.37
CA LEU A 78 0.60 9.09 -5.51
C LEU A 78 -0.18 10.35 -5.11
N THR A 79 -1.48 10.17 -4.91
CA THR A 79 -2.34 11.06 -4.13
C THR A 79 -2.28 10.68 -2.65
N GLU A 80 -2.48 11.66 -1.77
CA GLU A 80 -2.41 11.46 -0.32
C GLU A 80 -3.71 11.88 0.36
N GLU A 81 -4.22 11.01 1.22
CA GLU A 81 -5.36 11.27 2.09
C GLU A 81 -4.97 10.97 3.54
N LYS A 82 -4.92 11.99 4.38
CA LYS A 82 -4.59 11.82 5.81
C LYS A 82 -5.81 11.35 6.60
N TRP A 83 -5.59 10.46 7.56
CA TRP A 83 -6.62 10.01 8.48
C TRP A 83 -6.10 9.99 9.92
N SER A 84 -7.02 10.11 10.88
CA SER A 84 -6.69 9.97 12.30
C SER A 84 -7.87 9.40 13.07
N ILE A 85 -7.56 8.65 14.12
CA ILE A 85 -8.50 8.11 15.10
C ILE A 85 -8.05 8.62 16.48
N PRO A 86 -8.54 9.80 16.92
CA PRO A 86 -8.00 10.51 18.09
C PRO A 86 -8.00 9.68 19.37
N HIS A 87 -9.06 8.92 19.62
CA HIS A 87 -9.21 8.10 20.83
C HIS A 87 -8.24 6.90 20.87
N LEU A 88 -7.74 6.43 19.73
CA LEU A 88 -6.73 5.38 19.65
C LEU A 88 -5.29 5.92 19.55
N LYS A 89 -5.13 7.25 19.44
CA LYS A 89 -3.86 7.92 19.09
C LYS A 89 -3.20 7.29 17.86
N ALA A 90 -4.04 6.91 16.90
CA ALA A 90 -3.65 6.32 15.64
C ALA A 90 -3.89 7.32 14.53
N GLU A 91 -2.94 7.42 13.61
CA GLU A 91 -3.01 8.29 12.45
C GLU A 91 -2.26 7.66 11.28
N GLY A 92 -2.45 8.19 10.09
CA GLY A 92 -1.80 7.64 8.93
C GLY A 92 -2.14 8.37 7.64
N THR A 93 -1.81 7.73 6.54
CA THR A 93 -2.04 8.26 5.21
C THR A 93 -2.44 7.11 4.28
N ILE A 94 -3.51 7.32 3.53
CA ILE A 94 -3.89 6.46 2.43
C ILE A 94 -3.28 7.07 1.17
N TYR A 95 -2.46 6.29 0.47
CA TYR A 95 -1.93 6.66 -0.83
C TYR A 95 -2.65 5.90 -1.94
N ARG A 96 -2.99 6.59 -3.02
CA ARG A 96 -3.56 5.98 -4.24
C ARG A 96 -2.80 6.47 -5.45
N LEU A 97 -2.66 5.60 -6.46
CA LEU A 97 -2.03 6.00 -7.72
C LEU A 97 -2.80 7.16 -8.36
N LYS A 98 -2.10 8.18 -8.84
CA LYS A 98 -2.77 9.29 -9.53
C LYS A 98 -3.41 8.80 -10.85
N PRO A 99 -4.59 9.33 -11.23
CA PRO A 99 -5.30 8.97 -12.46
C PRO A 99 -4.42 8.88 -13.71
N GLU A 100 -3.53 9.84 -13.90
CA GLU A 100 -2.62 9.95 -15.05
C GLU A 100 -1.57 8.83 -15.16
N TYR A 101 -1.36 8.07 -14.08
CA TYR A 101 -0.43 6.95 -14.07
C TYR A 101 -1.12 5.59 -14.18
N PHE A 102 -2.45 5.51 -14.22
CA PHE A 102 -3.12 4.26 -14.57
C PHE A 102 -2.87 3.91 -16.05
N ALA A 103 -2.72 2.62 -16.33
CA ALA A 103 -2.64 2.16 -17.71
C ALA A 103 -4.05 2.16 -18.31
N HIS A 104 -4.37 3.14 -19.15
CA HIS A 104 -5.72 3.32 -19.69
C HIS A 104 -6.18 2.20 -20.65
N ASP A 105 -5.27 1.43 -21.25
CA ASP A 105 -5.59 0.45 -22.32
C ASP A 105 -5.01 -0.96 -22.09
N ARG A 106 -5.02 -1.50 -20.86
CA ARG A 106 -4.37 -2.80 -20.58
C ARG A 106 -5.28 -4.02 -20.42
N PRO A 107 -4.78 -5.21 -20.83
CA PRO A 107 -5.44 -6.47 -20.51
C PRO A 107 -5.37 -6.76 -19.00
N ALA A 108 -6.43 -7.38 -18.47
CA ALA A 108 -6.56 -7.75 -17.05
C ALA A 108 -5.48 -8.73 -16.56
N TYR A 109 -4.77 -9.39 -17.47
CA TYR A 109 -3.68 -10.31 -17.19
C TYR A 109 -2.65 -10.30 -18.33
N PHE A 110 -1.41 -10.66 -18.01
CA PHE A 110 -0.35 -10.86 -19.02
C PHE A 110 -0.43 -12.28 -19.56
N THR A 111 -0.46 -12.42 -20.88
CA THR A 111 -0.43 -13.73 -21.55
C THR A 111 0.97 -14.18 -21.90
N THR A 112 1.95 -13.26 -21.95
CA THR A 112 3.34 -13.56 -22.28
C THR A 112 4.33 -12.94 -21.30
N GLN A 113 5.50 -13.57 -21.17
CA GLN A 113 6.60 -13.05 -20.37
C GLN A 113 7.09 -11.68 -20.88
N GLN A 114 7.09 -11.48 -22.21
CA GLN A 114 7.47 -10.20 -22.83
C GLN A 114 6.58 -9.04 -22.37
N GLN A 115 5.26 -9.25 -22.25
CA GLN A 115 4.35 -8.21 -21.76
C GLN A 115 4.63 -7.86 -20.28
N LEU A 116 4.96 -8.87 -19.47
CA LEU A 116 5.31 -8.68 -18.08
C LEU A 116 6.64 -7.91 -17.94
N ASP A 117 7.63 -8.26 -18.75
CA ASP A 117 8.94 -7.60 -18.74
C ASP A 117 8.85 -6.14 -19.22
N GLN A 118 8.08 -5.88 -20.28
CA GLN A 118 7.81 -4.53 -20.75
C GLN A 118 7.13 -3.69 -19.68
N TRP A 119 6.19 -4.27 -18.92
CA TRP A 119 5.57 -3.57 -17.81
C TRP A 119 6.52 -3.24 -16.67
N HIS A 120 7.38 -4.19 -16.30
CA HIS A 120 8.40 -3.92 -15.29
C HIS A 120 9.35 -2.82 -15.76
N GLU A 121 9.67 -2.76 -17.05
CA GLU A 121 10.48 -1.68 -17.61
C GLU A 121 9.78 -0.32 -17.56
N GLU A 122 8.52 -0.24 -17.98
CA GLU A 122 7.71 0.99 -17.86
C GLU A 122 7.61 1.47 -16.41
N CYS A 123 7.46 0.53 -15.45
CA CYS A 123 7.45 0.87 -14.04
C CYS A 123 8.82 1.33 -13.55
N ARG A 124 9.93 0.76 -14.03
CA ARG A 124 11.29 1.22 -13.72
C ARG A 124 11.51 2.65 -14.19
N GLN A 125 11.08 2.99 -15.41
CA GLN A 125 11.23 4.33 -15.98
C GLN A 125 10.48 5.42 -15.21
N LEU A 126 9.39 5.09 -14.53
CA LEU A 126 8.64 6.04 -13.71
C LEU A 126 9.26 6.29 -12.34
N ILE A 127 10.18 5.43 -11.91
CA ILE A 127 10.80 5.48 -10.58
C ILE A 127 12.21 6.08 -10.66
N SER A 128 12.86 5.99 -11.83
CA SER A 128 14.17 6.61 -12.13
C SER A 128 14.08 8.12 -12.26
#